data_AF-A0A158BRH3-F1
#
_entry.id   AF-A0A158BRH3-F1
#
_cell.length_a   1.000
_cell.length_b   1.000
_cell.length_c   1.000
_cell.angle_alpha   90.00
_cell.angle_beta   90.00
_cell.angle_gamma   90.00
#
_symmetry.space_group_name_H-M   'P 1'
#
loop_
_entity.id
_entity.type
_entity.pdbx_description
1 polymer ?
#
loop_
_entity_poly.entity_id
_entity_poly.type
_entity_poly.pdbx_seq_one_letter_code
_entity_poly.pdbx_strand_id
1 'polypeptide(L)'
;MFKPSLRLIFASFGFIALAACGGRTAVTPSYQQELFTTGASPFAHNFDATVNETCEAARRALLSQGFLTTMSQPDTVDATKNFQPSAETHVVVSFHVVCTPGENATNQSIAYVNAVQDGYALKKSDTSASVGLSVLGSLSLPIRSNSDAMVKISSETVPAGKFYDRFFFLMGHCLSTVPRSAPVAADEVKSKPLAPALIVNSPELTPTPIVVQTPAAATAIQTPDEAAAGASGVPAASAAAAPAATVTH
;
A
#
# COMPACT_ATOMS: atom_id res chain seq x y z
N MET A 1 -9.92 -66.27 -40.37
CA MET A 1 -9.47 -66.21 -38.96
C MET A 1 -7.96 -66.03 -38.95
N PHE A 2 -7.48 -64.78 -38.93
CA PHE A 2 -6.04 -64.44 -38.94
C PHE A 2 -5.73 -63.77 -37.60
N LYS A 3 -4.88 -64.39 -36.78
CA LYS A 3 -4.61 -63.97 -35.40
C LYS A 3 -3.29 -63.20 -35.42
N PRO A 4 -3.27 -61.87 -35.16
CA PRO A 4 -2.03 -61.12 -35.23
C PRO A 4 -1.12 -61.48 -34.04
N SER A 5 0.13 -61.78 -34.34
CA SER A 5 1.15 -62.20 -33.39
C SER A 5 1.55 -61.08 -32.43
N LEU A 6 1.28 -61.31 -31.14
CA LEU A 6 1.58 -60.43 -29.99
C LEU A 6 3.07 -60.04 -29.84
N ARG A 7 3.98 -60.65 -30.60
CA ARG A 7 5.43 -60.39 -30.53
C ARG A 7 5.88 -59.10 -31.23
N LEU A 8 5.06 -58.51 -32.10
CA LEU A 8 5.39 -57.26 -32.80
C LEU A 8 5.06 -55.99 -32.01
N ILE A 9 4.28 -56.10 -30.93
CA ILE A 9 3.87 -54.94 -30.12
C ILE A 9 4.95 -54.55 -29.11
N PHE A 10 5.78 -55.49 -28.65
CA PHE A 10 6.83 -55.19 -27.67
C PHE A 10 8.08 -54.52 -28.26
N ALA A 11 8.27 -54.55 -29.59
CA ALA A 11 9.44 -53.95 -30.22
C ALA A 11 9.32 -52.42 -30.46
N SER A 12 8.11 -51.83 -30.39
CA SER A 12 7.96 -50.38 -30.55
C SER A 12 7.98 -49.59 -29.23
N PHE A 13 7.83 -50.27 -28.08
CA PHE A 13 7.79 -49.60 -26.77
C PHE A 13 9.18 -49.21 -26.24
N GLY A 14 10.27 -49.76 -26.80
CA GLY A 14 11.64 -49.48 -26.36
C GLY A 14 12.22 -48.16 -26.85
N PHE A 15 11.63 -47.52 -27.86
CA PHE A 15 12.20 -46.31 -28.48
C PHE A 15 11.67 -44.98 -27.90
N ILE A 16 10.68 -45.02 -27.00
CA ILE A 16 10.08 -43.82 -26.40
C ILE A 16 10.76 -43.42 -25.07
N ALA A 17 11.74 -44.20 -24.58
CA ALA A 17 12.32 -44.00 -23.26
C ALA A 17 13.53 -43.04 -23.20
N LEU A 18 14.02 -42.47 -24.32
CA LEU A 18 15.28 -41.69 -24.33
C LEU A 18 15.18 -40.18 -24.64
N ALA A 19 13.98 -39.60 -24.75
CA ALA A 19 13.82 -38.18 -25.08
C ALA A 19 13.46 -37.26 -23.89
N ALA A 20 13.74 -37.67 -22.64
CA ALA A 20 13.28 -36.95 -21.44
C ALA A 20 14.37 -36.21 -20.62
N CYS A 21 15.63 -36.21 -21.04
CA CYS A 21 16.71 -35.51 -20.33
C CYS A 21 17.47 -34.57 -21.28
N GLY A 22 17.21 -33.26 -21.22
CA GLY A 22 18.06 -32.30 -21.95
C GLY A 22 17.60 -30.85 -22.01
N GLY A 23 16.35 -30.55 -21.71
CA GLY A 23 15.86 -29.16 -21.72
C GLY A 23 16.18 -28.42 -20.43
N ARG A 24 17.44 -28.01 -20.20
CA ARG A 24 17.68 -26.85 -19.33
C ARG A 24 17.19 -25.64 -20.10
N THR A 25 15.91 -25.32 -19.95
CA THR A 25 15.31 -24.09 -20.47
C THR A 25 16.16 -22.94 -19.98
N ALA A 26 16.91 -22.31 -20.88
CA ALA A 26 17.56 -21.05 -20.58
C ALA A 26 16.46 -20.12 -20.09
N VAL A 27 16.56 -19.68 -18.83
CA VAL A 27 15.62 -18.72 -18.26
C VAL A 27 15.84 -17.43 -19.04
N THR A 28 15.03 -17.22 -20.08
CA THR A 28 15.02 -15.98 -20.84
C THR A 28 14.75 -14.85 -19.85
N PRO A 29 15.59 -13.81 -19.81
CA PRO A 29 15.37 -12.72 -18.88
C PRO A 29 13.99 -12.09 -19.16
N SER A 30 13.22 -11.85 -18.09
CA SER A 30 11.80 -11.49 -18.15
C SER A 30 11.50 -10.26 -19.02
N TYR A 31 12.44 -9.33 -19.15
CA TYR A 31 12.29 -8.15 -20.02
C TYR A 31 12.20 -8.50 -21.51
N GLN A 32 12.71 -9.66 -21.96
CA GLN A 32 12.59 -10.08 -23.36
C GLN A 32 11.16 -10.50 -23.75
N GLN A 33 10.28 -10.70 -22.76
CA GLN A 33 8.87 -10.99 -22.96
C GLN A 33 8.04 -9.71 -23.15
N GLU A 34 8.63 -8.54 -22.96
CA GLU A 34 7.98 -7.25 -23.22
C GLU A 34 7.91 -7.00 -24.73
N LEU A 35 6.74 -7.25 -25.31
CA LEU A 35 6.52 -7.19 -26.75
C LEU A 35 6.15 -5.77 -27.25
N PHE A 36 5.97 -4.80 -26.35
CA PHE A 36 5.59 -3.40 -26.64
C PHE A 36 4.58 -3.26 -27.79
N THR A 37 3.51 -4.06 -27.74
CA THR A 37 2.50 -4.09 -28.79
C THR A 37 1.59 -2.86 -28.74
N THR A 38 1.10 -2.42 -29.89
CA THR A 38 0.16 -1.28 -30.02
C THR A 38 -1.29 -1.65 -29.64
N GLY A 39 -1.52 -2.88 -29.17
CA GLY A 39 -2.83 -3.34 -28.69
C GLY A 39 -3.24 -2.74 -27.34
N ALA A 40 -4.41 -3.16 -26.84
CA ALA A 40 -4.88 -2.77 -25.51
C ALA A 40 -3.88 -3.20 -24.42
N SER A 41 -3.35 -2.22 -23.69
CA SER A 41 -2.43 -2.48 -22.58
C SER A 41 -3.21 -2.97 -21.35
N PRO A 42 -2.78 -4.06 -20.68
CA PRO A 42 -3.43 -4.52 -19.45
C PRO A 42 -3.20 -3.57 -18.26
N PHE A 43 -2.29 -2.61 -18.41
CA PHE A 43 -1.95 -1.60 -17.40
C PHE A 43 -2.65 -0.26 -17.66
N ALA A 44 -3.51 -0.17 -18.68
CA ALA A 44 -4.19 1.06 -19.04
C ALA A 44 -5.70 0.84 -19.20
N HIS A 45 -6.52 1.78 -18.72
CA HIS A 45 -7.96 1.74 -18.92
C HIS A 45 -8.53 3.14 -19.16
N ASN A 46 -9.44 3.26 -20.13
CA ASN A 46 -10.13 4.52 -20.45
C ASN A 46 -11.33 4.71 -19.50
N PHE A 47 -11.58 5.94 -19.08
CA PHE A 47 -12.73 6.31 -18.26
C PHE A 47 -13.42 7.54 -18.84
N ASP A 48 -14.75 7.52 -18.85
CA ASP A 48 -15.60 8.67 -19.21
C ASP A 48 -15.75 9.62 -18.01
N ALA A 49 -14.61 10.10 -17.50
CA ALA A 49 -14.51 11.06 -16.41
C ALA A 49 -13.27 11.96 -16.59
N THR A 50 -13.24 13.09 -15.90
CA THR A 50 -12.06 13.97 -15.91
C THR A 50 -10.85 13.30 -15.26
N VAL A 51 -9.65 13.78 -15.56
CA VAL A 51 -8.40 13.27 -14.96
C VAL A 51 -8.47 13.22 -13.44
N ASN A 52 -8.96 14.30 -12.82
CA ASN A 52 -9.09 14.40 -11.37
C ASN A 52 -10.09 13.40 -10.81
N GLU A 53 -11.25 13.23 -11.43
CA GLU A 53 -12.24 12.24 -10.98
C GLU A 53 -11.74 10.81 -11.06
N THR A 54 -11.06 10.46 -12.15
CA THR A 54 -10.52 9.12 -12.35
C THR A 54 -9.47 8.80 -11.29
N CYS A 55 -8.60 9.74 -10.95
CA CYS A 55 -7.59 9.53 -9.92
C CYS A 55 -8.18 9.57 -8.49
N GLU A 56 -9.19 10.40 -8.23
CA GLU A 56 -9.94 10.31 -6.97
C GLU A 56 -10.69 8.99 -6.83
N ALA A 57 -11.22 8.44 -7.92
CA ALA A 57 -11.82 7.10 -7.93
C ALA A 57 -10.78 6.00 -7.68
N ALA A 58 -9.59 6.10 -8.28
CA ALA A 58 -8.46 5.21 -7.99
C ALA A 58 -8.10 5.21 -6.50
N ARG A 59 -7.96 6.41 -5.91
CA ARG A 59 -7.69 6.57 -4.49
C ARG A 59 -8.77 5.93 -3.63
N ARG A 60 -10.05 6.18 -3.92
CA ARG A 60 -11.18 5.58 -3.18
C ARG A 60 -11.20 4.06 -3.30
N ALA A 61 -10.96 3.52 -4.49
CA ALA A 61 -10.85 2.09 -4.72
C ALA A 61 -9.69 1.47 -3.91
N LEU A 62 -8.52 2.11 -3.89
CA LEU A 62 -7.37 1.63 -3.12
C LEU A 62 -7.65 1.67 -1.60
N LEU A 63 -8.24 2.76 -1.12
CA LEU A 63 -8.66 2.89 0.29
C LEU A 63 -9.69 1.83 0.68
N SER A 64 -10.67 1.52 -0.18
CA SER A 64 -11.67 0.48 0.12
C SER A 64 -11.07 -0.93 0.20
N GLN A 65 -9.93 -1.16 -0.46
CA GLN A 65 -9.15 -2.39 -0.36
C GLN A 65 -8.14 -2.38 0.81
N GLY A 66 -8.10 -1.32 1.61
CA GLY A 66 -7.23 -1.18 2.77
C GLY A 66 -5.78 -0.84 2.43
N PHE A 67 -5.52 -0.22 1.28
CA PHE A 67 -4.22 0.36 0.97
C PHE A 67 -4.08 1.74 1.64
N LEU A 68 -2.86 2.08 2.04
CA LEU A 68 -2.49 3.43 2.46
C LEU A 68 -2.14 4.24 1.22
N THR A 69 -2.89 5.31 0.94
CA THR A 69 -2.72 6.12 -0.27
C THR A 69 -1.99 7.43 0.02
N THR A 70 -1.13 7.84 -0.91
CA THR A 70 -0.51 9.16 -0.97
C THR A 70 -0.82 9.78 -2.34
N MET A 71 -1.31 11.01 -2.36
CA MET A 71 -1.45 11.78 -3.60
C MET A 71 -0.52 12.98 -3.55
N SER A 72 0.48 13.00 -4.44
CA SER A 72 1.40 14.14 -4.57
C SER A 72 0.86 15.19 -5.54
N GLN A 73 0.08 14.77 -6.53
CA GLN A 73 -0.57 15.61 -7.54
C GLN A 73 -2.00 15.11 -7.79
N PRO A 74 -2.92 15.94 -8.32
CA PRO A 74 -4.32 15.55 -8.56
C PRO A 74 -4.50 14.47 -9.63
N ASP A 75 -3.46 14.18 -10.42
CA ASP A 75 -3.40 13.21 -11.50
C ASP A 75 -2.58 11.97 -11.16
N THR A 76 -2.12 11.83 -9.91
CA THR A 76 -1.31 10.69 -9.47
C THR A 76 -1.74 10.16 -8.10
N VAL A 77 -1.77 8.83 -7.97
CA VAL A 77 -2.04 8.14 -6.71
C VAL A 77 -1.01 7.05 -6.51
N ASP A 78 -0.27 7.14 -5.42
CA ASP A 78 0.56 6.05 -4.92
C ASP A 78 -0.17 5.36 -3.78
N ALA A 79 -0.01 4.04 -3.65
CA ALA A 79 -0.56 3.35 -2.51
C ALA A 79 0.23 2.10 -2.12
N THR A 80 0.26 1.77 -0.82
CA THR A 80 0.97 0.60 -0.33
C THR A 80 0.11 -0.24 0.59
N LYS A 81 0.34 -1.56 0.58
CA LYS A 81 -0.25 -2.50 1.53
C LYS A 81 0.73 -3.59 1.88
N ASN A 82 0.85 -3.85 3.18
CA ASN A 82 1.74 -4.86 3.72
C ASN A 82 0.97 -6.16 3.98
N PHE A 83 1.60 -7.28 3.66
CA PHE A 83 1.11 -8.62 3.89
C PHE A 83 2.21 -9.42 4.60
N GLN A 84 1.82 -10.30 5.52
CA GLN A 84 2.75 -11.20 6.21
C GLN A 84 2.20 -12.63 6.09
N PRO A 85 2.49 -13.34 4.98
CA PRO A 85 1.98 -14.70 4.77
C PRO A 85 2.50 -15.71 5.80
N SER A 86 3.69 -15.48 6.36
CA SER A 86 4.32 -16.27 7.42
C SER A 86 5.11 -15.36 8.35
N ALA A 87 5.49 -15.85 9.54
CA ALA A 87 6.23 -15.04 10.53
C ALA A 87 7.56 -14.46 9.98
N GLU A 88 8.19 -15.15 9.03
CA GLU A 88 9.52 -14.79 8.50
C GLU A 88 9.47 -14.12 7.12
N THR A 89 8.29 -14.00 6.52
CA THR A 89 8.10 -13.46 5.17
C THR A 89 7.17 -12.25 5.19
N HIS A 90 7.67 -11.12 4.69
CA HIS A 90 6.89 -9.90 4.53
C HIS A 90 6.79 -9.57 3.04
N VAL A 91 5.62 -9.13 2.62
CA VAL A 91 5.36 -8.76 1.23
C VAL A 91 4.72 -7.38 1.23
N VAL A 92 5.25 -6.47 0.42
CA VAL A 92 4.69 -5.13 0.22
C VAL A 92 4.18 -5.05 -1.20
N VAL A 93 2.91 -4.67 -1.37
CA VAL A 93 2.34 -4.36 -2.69
C VAL A 93 2.22 -2.85 -2.80
N SER A 94 2.89 -2.28 -3.79
CA SER A 94 2.91 -0.84 -4.08
C SER A 94 2.23 -0.57 -5.42
N PHE A 95 1.19 0.25 -5.40
CA PHE A 95 0.51 0.79 -6.57
C PHE A 95 1.07 2.16 -6.93
N HIS A 96 1.18 2.40 -8.23
CA HIS A 96 1.41 3.69 -8.85
C HIS A 96 0.36 3.88 -9.94
N VAL A 97 -0.50 4.88 -9.77
CA VAL A 97 -1.56 5.24 -10.70
C VAL A 97 -1.30 6.63 -11.24
N VAL A 98 -1.34 6.78 -12.55
CA VAL A 98 -1.22 8.07 -13.25
C VAL A 98 -2.42 8.22 -14.18
N CYS A 99 -3.19 9.30 -14.00
CA CYS A 99 -4.32 9.62 -14.86
C CYS A 99 -3.91 10.70 -15.86
N THR A 100 -4.22 10.53 -17.13
CA THR A 100 -3.94 11.51 -18.19
C THR A 100 -5.19 11.85 -18.97
N PRO A 101 -5.24 13.00 -19.68
CA PRO A 101 -6.32 13.27 -20.62
C PRO A 101 -6.45 12.16 -21.67
N GLY A 102 -7.68 11.79 -21.99
CA GLY A 102 -8.01 10.89 -23.10
C GLY A 102 -8.10 11.63 -24.42
N GLU A 103 -8.71 11.00 -25.42
CA GLU A 103 -8.93 11.61 -26.74
C GLU A 103 -9.78 12.89 -26.62
N ASN A 104 -10.83 12.85 -25.78
CA ASN A 104 -11.62 14.02 -25.41
C ASN A 104 -11.18 14.55 -24.04
N ALA A 105 -10.19 15.44 -24.02
CA ALA A 105 -9.56 15.95 -22.79
C ALA A 105 -10.53 16.56 -21.75
N THR A 106 -11.74 16.97 -22.16
CA THR A 106 -12.74 17.59 -21.26
C THR A 106 -13.44 16.60 -20.34
N ASN A 107 -13.75 15.38 -20.82
CA ASN A 107 -14.57 14.41 -20.06
C ASN A 107 -14.08 12.97 -20.19
N GLN A 108 -12.93 12.74 -20.81
CA GLN A 108 -12.31 11.43 -20.92
C GLN A 108 -10.89 11.47 -20.39
N SER A 109 -10.50 10.39 -19.74
CA SER A 109 -9.17 10.18 -19.20
C SER A 109 -8.73 8.74 -19.36
N ILE A 110 -7.43 8.53 -19.26
CA ILE A 110 -6.80 7.21 -19.27
C ILE A 110 -6.08 7.05 -17.93
N ALA A 111 -6.34 5.95 -17.22
CA ALA A 111 -5.59 5.59 -16.03
C ALA A 111 -4.53 4.55 -16.40
N TYR A 112 -3.26 4.88 -16.16
CA TYR A 112 -2.13 3.96 -16.23
C TYR A 112 -1.79 3.48 -14.83
N VAL A 113 -1.74 2.16 -14.63
CA VAL A 113 -1.59 1.55 -13.31
C VAL A 113 -0.46 0.54 -13.35
N ASN A 114 0.48 0.69 -12.44
CA ASN A 114 1.50 -0.31 -12.17
C ASN A 114 1.42 -0.75 -10.70
N ALA A 115 1.45 -2.06 -10.47
CA ALA A 115 1.58 -2.62 -9.13
C ALA A 115 2.85 -3.46 -9.05
N VAL A 116 3.68 -3.21 -8.04
CA VAL A 116 4.91 -3.95 -7.76
C VAL A 116 4.78 -4.67 -6.43
N GLN A 117 5.18 -5.93 -6.40
CA GLN A 117 5.29 -6.75 -5.21
C GLN A 117 6.75 -6.88 -4.80
N ASP A 118 7.07 -6.43 -3.59
CA ASP A 118 8.38 -6.60 -2.98
C ASP A 118 8.30 -7.66 -1.87
N GLY A 119 9.14 -8.69 -1.98
CA GLY A 119 9.27 -9.73 -0.95
C GLY A 119 10.47 -9.48 -0.06
N TYR A 120 10.30 -9.65 1.24
CA TYR A 120 11.32 -9.51 2.26
C TYR A 120 11.36 -10.77 3.13
N ALA A 121 12.56 -11.23 3.44
CA ALA A 121 12.79 -12.32 4.37
C ALA A 121 13.70 -11.89 5.52
N LEU A 122 13.50 -12.54 6.67
CA LEU A 122 14.35 -12.36 7.84
C LEU A 122 15.68 -13.09 7.63
N LYS A 123 16.76 -12.32 7.52
CA LYS A 123 18.12 -12.88 7.45
C LYS A 123 18.66 -13.09 8.85
N LYS A 124 18.64 -14.34 9.27
CA LYS A 124 19.22 -14.80 10.53
C LYS A 124 20.75 -14.84 10.43
N SER A 125 21.45 -13.95 11.14
CA SER A 125 22.92 -13.96 11.19
C SER A 125 23.39 -14.28 12.61
N ASP A 126 24.23 -15.31 12.76
CA ASP A 126 24.84 -15.65 14.04
C ASP A 126 26.17 -14.90 14.18
N THR A 127 26.24 -13.91 15.08
CA THR A 127 27.49 -13.18 15.38
C THR A 127 28.15 -13.80 16.61
N SER A 128 29.34 -14.37 16.43
CA SER A 128 30.15 -14.92 17.53
C SER A 128 31.04 -13.82 18.14
N ALA A 129 31.04 -13.68 19.47
CA ALA A 129 31.97 -12.82 20.19
C ALA A 129 33.14 -13.68 20.70
N SER A 130 34.36 -13.37 20.27
CA SER A 130 35.57 -14.00 20.80
C SER A 130 36.06 -13.23 22.02
N VAL A 131 36.27 -13.93 23.13
CA VAL A 131 36.92 -13.34 24.31
C VAL A 131 38.39 -13.71 24.28
N GLY A 132 39.25 -12.72 24.11
CA GLY A 132 40.71 -12.89 24.13
C GLY A 132 41.22 -12.92 25.57
N LEU A 133 41.77 -14.06 26.00
CA LEU A 133 42.49 -14.17 27.28
C LEU A 133 43.99 -14.09 26.97
N SER A 134 44.61 -12.95 27.28
CA SER A 134 45.96 -12.54 26.84
C SER A 134 47.14 -13.40 27.33
N VAL A 135 46.90 -14.60 27.86
CA VAL A 135 47.96 -15.50 28.34
C VAL A 135 47.76 -16.96 27.90
N LEU A 136 46.57 -17.36 27.42
CA LEU A 136 46.23 -18.78 27.22
C LEU A 136 45.49 -19.10 25.90
N GLY A 137 45.27 -18.12 25.04
CA GLY A 137 44.54 -18.31 23.77
C GLY A 137 43.07 -17.90 23.87
N SER A 138 42.47 -17.61 22.72
CA SER A 138 41.09 -17.12 22.60
C SER A 138 40.09 -18.27 22.73
N LEU A 139 39.05 -18.06 23.53
CA LEU A 139 37.89 -18.95 23.57
C LEU A 139 36.73 -18.25 22.86
N SER A 140 36.34 -18.78 21.70
CA SER A 140 35.13 -18.33 21.00
C SER A 140 33.94 -19.12 21.56
N LEU A 141 33.13 -18.47 22.39
CA LEU A 141 31.81 -18.99 22.72
C LEU A 141 30.83 -18.50 21.64
N PRO A 142 30.02 -19.38 21.02
CA PRO A 142 28.93 -18.94 20.17
C PRO A 142 27.88 -18.27 21.06
N ILE A 143 28.04 -16.96 21.28
CA ILE A 143 26.98 -16.16 21.88
C ILE A 143 25.93 -16.04 20.79
N ARG A 144 24.79 -16.69 20.97
CA ARG A 144 23.66 -16.66 20.04
C ARG A 144 23.04 -15.26 20.05
N SER A 145 23.74 -14.26 19.53
CA SER A 145 23.17 -12.98 19.16
C SER A 145 22.64 -13.15 17.75
N ASN A 146 21.33 -13.05 17.65
CA ASN A 146 20.63 -13.31 16.43
C ASN A 146 20.19 -11.95 15.88
N SER A 147 20.97 -11.38 14.96
CA SER A 147 20.59 -10.13 14.32
C SER A 147 19.54 -10.47 13.26
N ASP A 148 18.30 -10.08 13.53
CA ASP A 148 17.22 -10.24 12.60
C ASP A 148 17.13 -8.98 11.72
N ALA A 149 17.30 -9.15 10.41
CA ALA A 149 17.24 -8.07 9.44
C ALA A 149 16.36 -8.48 8.27
N MET A 150 15.37 -7.65 7.93
CA MET A 150 14.61 -7.82 6.70
C MET A 150 15.48 -7.43 5.51
N VAL A 151 15.72 -8.39 4.62
CA VAL A 151 16.40 -8.16 3.34
C VAL A 151 15.38 -8.34 2.23
N LYS A 152 15.37 -7.42 1.26
CA LYS A 152 14.55 -7.54 0.06
C LYS A 152 15.09 -8.69 -0.78
N ILE A 153 14.27 -9.71 -0.99
CA ILE A 153 14.61 -10.95 -1.71
C ILE A 153 13.93 -11.04 -3.08
N SER A 154 12.85 -10.30 -3.32
CA SER A 154 12.20 -10.21 -4.62
C SER A 154 11.62 -8.81 -4.87
N SER A 155 11.51 -8.45 -6.15
CA SER A 155 10.82 -7.25 -6.63
C SER A 155 10.28 -7.55 -8.00
N GLU A 156 8.97 -7.70 -8.10
CA GLU A 156 8.31 -8.15 -9.33
C GLU A 156 7.05 -7.33 -9.58
N THR A 157 6.84 -6.92 -10.83
CA THR A 157 5.56 -6.35 -11.24
C THR A 157 4.47 -7.42 -11.09
N VAL A 158 3.36 -7.07 -10.45
CA VAL A 158 2.22 -7.97 -10.29
C VAL A 158 1.72 -8.37 -11.69
N PRO A 159 1.61 -9.69 -11.98
CA PRO A 159 1.21 -10.15 -13.30
C PRO A 159 -0.12 -9.56 -13.76
N ALA A 160 -0.16 -9.19 -15.05
CA ALA A 160 -1.36 -8.74 -15.72
C ALA A 160 -2.48 -9.80 -15.72
N GLY A 161 -3.72 -9.35 -15.92
CA GLY A 161 -4.92 -10.19 -15.97
C GLY A 161 -5.97 -9.73 -14.95
N LYS A 162 -6.65 -10.69 -14.32
CA LYS A 162 -7.80 -10.42 -13.43
C LYS A 162 -7.50 -9.43 -12.30
N PHE A 163 -6.24 -9.29 -11.88
CA PHE A 163 -5.85 -8.32 -10.86
C PHE A 163 -6.18 -6.88 -11.28
N TYR A 164 -5.68 -6.46 -12.45
CA TYR A 164 -5.94 -5.11 -12.98
C TYR A 164 -7.40 -4.95 -13.41
N ASP A 165 -8.00 -5.97 -14.03
CA ASP A 165 -9.43 -5.94 -14.43
C ASP A 165 -10.34 -5.65 -13.23
N ARG A 166 -10.08 -6.31 -12.08
CA ARG A 166 -10.83 -6.09 -10.85
C ARG A 166 -10.61 -4.70 -10.28
N PHE A 167 -9.38 -4.18 -10.36
CA PHE A 167 -9.06 -2.83 -9.92
C PHE A 167 -9.78 -1.78 -10.78
N PHE A 168 -9.68 -1.87 -12.11
CA PHE A 168 -10.37 -0.95 -13.02
C PHE A 168 -11.88 -1.01 -12.90
N PHE A 169 -12.45 -2.21 -12.71
CA PHE A 169 -13.88 -2.36 -12.42
C PHE A 169 -14.28 -1.64 -11.13
N LEU A 170 -13.48 -1.76 -10.08
CA LEU A 170 -13.73 -1.08 -8.81
C LEU A 170 -13.61 0.45 -8.95
N MET A 171 -12.65 0.94 -9.73
CA MET A 171 -12.56 2.37 -10.07
C MET A 171 -13.83 2.87 -10.78
N GLY A 172 -14.31 2.14 -11.78
CA GLY A 172 -15.56 2.48 -12.49
C GLY A 172 -16.78 2.49 -11.55
N HIS A 173 -16.81 1.58 -10.59
CA HIS A 173 -17.84 1.57 -9.55
C HIS A 173 -17.72 2.79 -8.62
N CYS A 174 -16.51 3.16 -8.18
CA CYS A 174 -16.29 4.36 -7.39
C CYS A 174 -16.72 5.63 -8.14
N LEU A 175 -16.42 5.75 -9.44
CA LEU A 175 -16.89 6.87 -10.27
C LEU A 175 -18.42 6.96 -10.32
N SER A 176 -19.09 5.82 -10.47
CA SER A 176 -20.55 5.76 -10.60
C SER A 176 -21.30 6.04 -9.29
N THR A 177 -20.64 5.86 -8.14
CA THR A 177 -21.25 5.98 -6.81
C THR A 177 -20.98 7.31 -6.13
N VAL A 178 -20.07 8.14 -6.64
CA VAL A 178 -19.91 9.52 -6.14
C VAL A 178 -21.11 10.34 -6.62
N PRO A 179 -21.92 10.93 -5.73
CA PRO A 179 -22.87 11.94 -6.13
C PRO A 179 -22.06 13.08 -6.73
N ARG A 180 -22.11 13.22 -8.05
CA ARG A 180 -21.52 14.35 -8.76
C ARG A 180 -22.30 15.57 -8.29
N SER A 181 -21.82 16.17 -7.21
CA SER A 181 -22.31 17.44 -6.72
C SER A 181 -21.84 18.45 -7.74
N ALA A 182 -22.54 18.52 -8.88
CA ALA A 182 -22.42 19.64 -9.77
C ALA A 182 -22.64 20.88 -8.89
N PRO A 183 -21.80 21.92 -9.00
CA PRO A 183 -22.16 23.18 -8.38
C PRO A 183 -23.56 23.51 -8.86
N VAL A 184 -24.51 23.58 -7.93
CA VAL A 184 -25.84 24.13 -8.22
C VAL A 184 -25.53 25.48 -8.84
N ALA A 185 -25.80 25.63 -10.14
CA ALA A 185 -25.70 26.91 -10.80
C ALA A 185 -26.46 27.90 -9.91
N ALA A 186 -25.85 29.04 -9.58
CA ALA A 186 -26.43 30.03 -8.68
C ALA A 186 -27.70 30.71 -9.26
N ASP A 187 -28.43 30.02 -10.14
CA ASP A 187 -29.81 30.33 -10.47
C ASP A 187 -30.68 29.90 -9.28
N GLU A 188 -31.04 30.92 -8.50
CA GLU A 188 -32.05 30.92 -7.44
C GLU A 188 -32.29 29.58 -6.74
N VAL A 189 -31.62 29.39 -5.60
CA VAL A 189 -32.15 28.50 -4.56
C VAL A 189 -33.48 29.09 -4.09
N LYS A 190 -34.58 28.71 -4.76
CA LYS A 190 -35.92 28.99 -4.30
C LYS A 190 -36.19 28.10 -3.10
N SER A 191 -35.82 28.59 -1.92
CA SER A 191 -36.23 28.02 -0.66
C SER A 191 -37.76 28.11 -0.58
N LYS A 192 -38.44 27.02 -0.97
CA LYS A 192 -39.82 26.79 -0.54
C LYS A 192 -39.72 26.51 0.95
N PRO A 193 -40.23 27.39 1.84
CA PRO A 193 -40.31 27.05 3.24
C PRO A 193 -41.14 25.77 3.32
N LEU A 194 -40.62 24.74 4.00
CA LEU A 194 -41.47 23.63 4.40
C LEU A 194 -42.64 24.23 5.17
N ALA A 195 -43.86 23.85 4.81
CA ALA A 195 -45.04 24.28 5.54
C ALA A 195 -44.81 23.99 7.04
N PRO A 196 -45.16 24.92 7.94
CA PRO A 196 -44.98 24.69 9.37
C PRO A 196 -45.57 23.33 9.72
N ALA A 197 -44.77 22.50 10.40
CA ALA A 197 -45.21 21.21 10.88
C ALA A 197 -46.56 21.42 11.55
N LEU A 198 -47.61 20.75 11.03
CA LEU A 198 -48.86 20.64 11.74
C LEU A 198 -48.48 20.08 13.11
N ILE A 199 -48.71 20.90 14.14
CA ILE A 199 -48.54 20.50 15.53
C ILE A 199 -49.44 19.28 15.68
N VAL A 200 -48.84 18.10 15.68
CA VAL A 200 -49.51 16.90 16.15
C VAL A 200 -49.65 17.17 17.64
N ASN A 201 -50.87 17.54 18.06
CA ASN A 201 -51.25 17.57 19.46
C ASN A 201 -51.08 16.15 20.01
N SER A 202 -49.85 15.82 20.40
CA SER A 202 -49.56 14.64 21.19
C SER A 202 -50.05 14.95 22.60
N PRO A 203 -50.90 14.11 23.22
CA PRO A 203 -51.43 14.39 24.54
C PRO A 203 -50.28 14.53 25.54
N GLU A 204 -50.40 15.58 26.34
CA GLU A 204 -49.46 16.05 27.35
C GLU A 204 -49.05 14.93 28.32
N LEU A 205 -47.80 14.50 28.25
CA LEU A 205 -47.10 13.92 29.39
C LEU A 205 -46.35 15.07 30.06
N THR A 206 -46.99 15.66 31.07
CA THR A 206 -46.43 16.71 31.92
C THR A 206 -45.08 16.24 32.49
N PRO A 207 -43.95 16.89 32.17
CA PRO A 207 -42.69 16.62 32.85
C PRO A 207 -42.67 17.43 34.15
N THR A 208 -42.68 16.75 35.30
CA THR A 208 -42.31 17.35 36.58
C THR A 208 -40.92 18.01 36.47
N PRO A 209 -40.74 19.26 36.93
CA PRO A 209 -39.45 19.93 36.82
C PRO A 209 -38.40 19.25 37.69
N ILE A 210 -37.31 18.81 37.07
CA ILE A 210 -36.07 18.44 37.78
C ILE A 210 -35.39 19.76 38.14
N VAL A 211 -35.33 20.06 39.45
CA VAL A 211 -34.57 21.18 39.98
C VAL A 211 -33.08 20.91 39.78
N VAL A 212 -32.44 21.65 38.87
CA VAL A 212 -30.98 21.65 38.73
C VAL A 212 -30.39 22.42 39.90
N GLN A 213 -29.79 21.71 40.87
CA GLN A 213 -28.97 22.34 41.90
C GLN A 213 -27.66 22.81 41.27
N THR A 214 -27.38 24.11 41.41
CA THR A 214 -26.11 24.74 41.03
C THR A 214 -24.97 24.17 41.88
N PRO A 215 -23.89 23.61 41.29
CA PRO A 215 -22.74 23.20 42.07
C PRO A 215 -22.04 24.43 42.67
N ALA A 216 -21.78 24.36 43.97
CA ALA A 216 -21.03 25.36 44.72
C ALA A 216 -19.60 25.51 44.17
N ALA A 217 -19.13 26.75 44.17
CA ALA A 217 -17.80 27.16 43.72
C ALA A 217 -16.69 26.29 44.32
N ALA A 218 -15.88 25.68 43.45
CA ALA A 218 -14.67 24.98 43.85
C ALA A 218 -13.59 26.01 44.23
N THR A 219 -13.16 25.92 45.49
CA THR A 219 -12.07 26.64 46.13
C THR A 219 -10.77 26.62 45.32
N ALA A 220 -10.15 27.78 45.20
CA ALA A 220 -8.83 27.99 44.62
C ALA A 220 -7.75 27.15 45.33
N ILE A 221 -6.94 26.43 44.56
CA ILE A 221 -5.74 25.75 45.05
C ILE A 221 -4.56 26.68 44.79
N GLN A 222 -3.82 26.95 45.86
CA GLN A 222 -2.67 27.83 45.92
C GLN A 222 -1.45 27.24 45.20
N THR A 223 -0.72 28.10 44.49
CA THR A 223 0.63 27.88 43.98
C THR A 223 1.64 27.91 45.13
N PRO A 224 2.51 26.90 45.30
CA PRO A 224 3.71 27.06 46.11
C PRO A 224 4.81 27.73 45.29
N ASP A 225 5.28 28.86 45.82
CA ASP A 225 6.46 29.60 45.40
C ASP A 225 7.76 28.84 45.74
N GLU A 226 8.82 29.27 45.08
CA GLU A 226 10.17 28.75 44.94
C GLU A 226 11.00 28.75 46.24
N ALA A 227 11.84 27.73 46.47
CA ALA A 227 13.12 27.88 47.17
C ALA A 227 14.07 26.66 47.09
N ALA A 228 15.24 26.92 46.50
CA ALA A 228 16.59 26.55 46.95
C ALA A 228 17.20 25.16 46.63
N ALA A 229 18.12 25.21 45.66
CA ALA A 229 19.56 24.87 45.77
C ALA A 229 20.03 23.40 45.88
N GLY A 230 20.86 23.00 44.90
CA GLY A 230 21.76 21.85 45.01
C GLY A 230 22.55 21.61 43.71
N ALA A 231 23.84 21.92 43.75
CA ALA A 231 24.76 22.06 42.63
C ALA A 231 25.18 20.76 41.92
N SER A 232 25.72 20.95 40.70
CA SER A 232 26.79 20.20 39.97
C SER A 232 26.31 19.89 38.54
N GLY A 233 26.94 20.26 37.44
CA GLY A 233 28.26 20.78 37.11
C GLY A 233 28.42 20.55 35.59
N VAL A 234 28.70 21.59 34.82
CA VAL A 234 29.09 21.51 33.40
C VAL A 234 30.55 20.99 33.31
N PRO A 235 31.00 20.31 32.24
CA PRO A 235 31.27 20.95 30.92
C PRO A 235 31.02 19.99 29.73
N ALA A 236 31.17 20.27 28.44
CA ALA A 236 31.33 21.45 27.59
C ALA A 236 31.06 20.98 26.14
N ALA A 237 30.65 21.93 25.28
CA ALA A 237 30.90 22.06 23.85
C ALA A 237 31.15 20.81 22.95
N SER A 238 30.39 20.70 21.86
CA SER A 238 30.93 20.99 20.52
C SER A 238 29.82 21.02 19.47
N ALA A 239 29.61 22.20 18.89
CA ALA A 239 28.92 22.35 17.61
C ALA A 239 29.94 22.00 16.51
N ALA A 240 29.57 21.11 15.60
CA ALA A 240 30.32 20.88 14.37
C ALA A 240 29.37 20.97 13.17
N ALA A 241 29.79 21.83 12.25
CA ALA A 241 29.06 22.36 11.12
C ALA A 241 28.91 21.36 9.96
N ALA A 242 27.88 21.60 9.15
CA ALA A 242 27.69 21.01 7.82
C ALA A 242 28.76 21.50 6.82
N PRO A 243 29.23 20.67 5.88
CA PRO A 243 30.00 21.16 4.75
C PRO A 243 29.08 21.57 3.59
N ALA A 244 29.34 22.75 3.06
CA ALA A 244 28.82 23.24 1.79
C ALA A 244 29.52 22.55 0.60
N ALA A 245 28.75 22.29 -0.45
CA ALA A 245 29.22 21.76 -1.71
C ALA A 245 29.93 22.86 -2.53
N THR A 246 31.11 22.53 -3.05
CA THR A 246 31.84 23.37 -4.01
C THR A 246 31.63 22.82 -5.41
N VAL A 247 31.09 23.66 -6.27
CA VAL A 247 31.03 23.52 -7.74
C VAL A 247 32.41 23.84 -8.30
N THR A 248 32.91 23.00 -9.21
CA THR A 248 34.07 23.33 -10.05
C THR A 248 33.69 23.23 -11.52
N HIS A 249 34.20 24.24 -12.24
CA HIS A 249 34.09 24.54 -13.66
C HIS A 249 34.58 23.44 -14.60
#